data_AF-A0A6D2HT06-F1
#
_entry.id   AF-A0A6D2HT06-F1
#
_cell.length_a   1.000
_cell.length_b   1.000
_cell.length_c   1.000
_cell.angle_alpha   90.00
_cell.angle_beta   90.00
_cell.angle_gamma   90.00
#
_symmetry.space_group_name_H-M   'P 1'
#
loop_
_entity.id
_entity.type
_entity.pdbx_description
1 polymer ?
#
loop_
_entity_poly.entity_id
_entity_poly.type
_entity_poly.pdbx_seq_one_letter_code
_entity_poly.pdbx_strand_id
1 'polypeptide(L)'
;MERYQRHLSDTEVCQVCKGGVESILHVLRDCPAIADLWSCIVPIRKRREFFSTSLLPWLYDNLGNDVDMGGYGWSTVFAMAAWWAWKWRC
;
A
#
# COMPACT_ATOMS: atom_id res chain seq x y z
N MET A 1 13.27 5.18 -4.78
CA MET A 1 13.26 5.44 -6.24
C MET A 1 12.32 6.57 -6.65
N GLU A 2 11.01 6.54 -6.38
CA GLU A 2 10.08 7.54 -6.97
C GLU A 2 10.41 9.00 -6.61
N ARG A 3 10.74 9.30 -5.34
CA ARG A 3 11.15 10.66 -4.94
C ARG A 3 12.55 11.04 -5.39
N TYR A 4 13.47 10.08 -5.34
CA TYR A 4 14.84 10.24 -5.85
C TYR A 4 14.84 10.64 -7.33
N GLN A 5 14.03 9.97 -8.16
CA GLN A 5 13.84 10.30 -9.57
C GLN A 5 13.27 11.70 -9.81
N ARG A 6 12.53 12.25 -8.83
CA ARG A 6 11.96 13.61 -8.88
C ARG A 6 12.84 14.65 -8.19
N HIS A 7 14.04 14.28 -7.75
CA HIS A 7 14.94 15.13 -6.95
C HIS A 7 14.31 15.67 -5.65
N LEU A 8 13.40 14.89 -5.07
CA LEU A 8 12.74 15.20 -3.79
C LEU A 8 13.37 14.45 -2.60
N SER A 9 14.42 13.67 -2.85
CA SER A 9 15.17 12.91 -1.84
C SER A 9 16.57 12.64 -2.37
N ASP A 10 17.59 12.72 -1.51
CA ASP A 10 18.98 12.38 -1.83
C ASP A 10 19.23 10.87 -1.80
N THR A 11 18.24 10.08 -1.36
CA THR A 11 18.36 8.62 -1.26
C THR A 11 17.19 7.94 -1.93
N GLU A 12 17.45 6.75 -2.46
CA GLU A 12 16.41 5.87 -3.01
C GLU A 12 15.66 5.06 -1.94
N VAL A 13 16.10 5.14 -0.68
CA VAL A 13 15.59 4.37 0.46
C VAL A 13 14.27 4.96 0.95
N CYS A 14 13.33 4.06 1.27
CA CYS A 14 12.05 4.40 1.89
C CYS A 14 12.28 5.02 3.27
N GLN A 15 11.83 6.25 3.46
CA GLN A 15 12.01 6.98 4.73
C GLN A 15 11.17 6.42 5.88
N VAL A 16 10.10 5.68 5.57
CA VAL A 16 9.22 5.06 6.57
C VAL A 16 9.90 3.89 7.26
N CYS A 17 10.47 2.95 6.49
CA CYS A 17 11.10 1.73 7.05
C CYS A 17 12.62 1.78 7.10
N LYS A 18 13.26 2.75 6.42
CA LYS A 18 14.72 2.92 6.33
C LYS A 18 15.49 1.70 5.78
N GLY A 19 14.81 0.78 5.10
CA GLY A 19 15.41 -0.51 4.69
C GLY A 19 15.13 -0.96 3.25
N GLY A 20 14.06 -0.47 2.61
CA GLY A 20 13.69 -0.88 1.24
C GLY A 20 13.89 0.24 0.22
N VAL A 21 14.09 -0.13 -1.06
CA VAL A 21 14.04 0.83 -2.17
C VAL A 21 12.62 1.37 -2.29
N GLU A 22 12.48 2.70 -2.30
CA GLU A 22 11.19 3.36 -2.35
C GLU A 22 10.55 3.22 -3.75
N SER A 23 9.60 2.31 -3.89
CA SER A 23 8.67 2.27 -5.02
C SER A 23 7.25 2.61 -4.56
N ILE A 24 6.36 2.94 -5.49
CA ILE A 24 4.93 3.18 -5.18
C ILE A 24 4.35 1.96 -4.45
N LEU A 25 4.62 0.75 -4.95
CA LEU A 25 4.11 -0.49 -4.37
C LEU A 25 4.71 -0.76 -2.97
N HIS A 26 6.00 -0.46 -2.78
CA HIS A 26 6.61 -0.58 -1.47
C HIS A 26 5.95 0.35 -0.46
N VAL A 27 5.81 1.62 -0.80
CA VAL A 27 5.17 2.61 0.07
C VAL A 27 3.73 2.26 0.39
N LEU A 28 2.97 1.81 -0.60
CA LEU A 28 1.55 1.53 -0.42
C LEU A 28 1.27 0.16 0.20
N ARG A 29 2.21 -0.78 0.14
CA ARG A 29 1.96 -2.18 0.52
C ARG A 29 3.12 -2.89 1.21
N ASP A 30 4.31 -2.92 0.60
CA ASP A 30 5.39 -3.83 1.04
C ASP A 30 6.32 -3.25 2.12
N CYS A 31 6.17 -1.97 2.45
CA CYS A 31 6.85 -1.34 3.58
C CYS A 31 6.40 -2.04 4.87
N PRO A 32 7.29 -2.54 5.75
CA PRO A 32 6.91 -3.29 6.95
C PRO A 32 5.81 -2.63 7.79
N ALA A 33 5.92 -1.32 8.04
CA ALA A 33 4.91 -0.56 8.79
C ALA A 33 3.52 -0.58 8.12
N ILE A 34 3.48 -0.60 6.79
CA ILE A 34 2.24 -0.62 6.00
C ILE A 34 1.73 -2.04 5.79
N ALA A 35 2.63 -3.02 5.63
CA ALA A 35 2.30 -4.44 5.55
C ALA A 35 1.63 -4.94 6.85
N ASP A 36 2.05 -4.43 8.00
CA ASP A 36 1.42 -4.70 9.30
C ASP A 36 -0.01 -4.13 9.35
N LEU A 37 -0.22 -2.90 8.87
CA LEU A 37 -1.55 -2.31 8.73
C LEU A 37 -2.45 -3.19 7.83
N TRP A 38 -1.95 -3.60 6.67
CA TRP A 38 -2.70 -4.48 5.77
C TRP A 38 -2.98 -5.85 6.40
N SER A 39 -2.09 -6.36 7.25
CA SER A 39 -2.34 -7.60 7.98
C SER A 39 -3.52 -7.44 8.95
N CYS A 40 -3.73 -6.28 9.56
CA CYS A 40 -4.90 -6.06 10.41
C CYS A 40 -6.23 -6.00 9.62
N ILE A 41 -6.20 -5.55 8.37
CA ILE A 41 -7.40 -5.29 7.56
C ILE A 41 -7.73 -6.47 6.62
N VAL A 42 -6.72 -7.04 5.96
CA VAL A 42 -6.89 -8.08 4.93
C VAL A 42 -7.02 -9.45 5.58
N PRO A 43 -8.12 -10.19 5.29
CA PRO A 43 -8.30 -11.55 5.80
C PRO A 43 -7.13 -12.46 5.43
N ILE A 44 -6.68 -13.30 6.37
CA ILE A 44 -5.50 -14.17 6.19
C ILE A 44 -5.52 -14.98 4.89
N ARG A 45 -6.70 -15.47 4.49
CA ARG A 45 -6.93 -16.23 3.24
C ARG A 45 -6.64 -15.45 1.95
N LYS A 46 -6.75 -14.12 1.99
CA LYS A 46 -6.51 -13.22 0.84
C LYS A 46 -5.10 -12.61 0.84
N ARG A 47 -4.37 -12.67 1.96
CA ARG A 47 -3.07 -11.99 2.09
C ARG A 47 -2.05 -12.45 1.06
N ARG A 48 -1.97 -13.75 0.79
CA ARG A 48 -1.01 -14.28 -0.19
C ARG A 48 -1.18 -13.62 -1.56
N GLU A 49 -2.40 -13.63 -2.08
CA GLU A 49 -2.74 -12.98 -3.34
C GLU A 49 -2.43 -11.48 -3.27
N PHE A 50 -2.95 -10.80 -2.24
CA PHE A 50 -2.79 -9.37 -2.02
C PHE A 50 -1.34 -8.88 -2.06
N PHE A 51 -0.41 -9.59 -1.42
CA PHE A 51 1.02 -9.24 -1.39
C PHE A 51 1.80 -9.72 -2.62
N SER A 52 1.23 -10.60 -3.44
CA SER A 52 1.87 -11.11 -4.66
C SER A 52 1.48 -10.34 -5.93
N THR A 53 0.36 -9.63 -5.93
CA THR A 53 -0.16 -8.93 -7.11
C THR A 53 0.74 -7.74 -7.50
N SER A 54 0.90 -7.47 -8.80
CA SER A 54 1.62 -6.27 -9.26
C SER A 54 0.79 -4.99 -9.06
N LEU A 55 1.43 -3.82 -9.08
CA LEU A 55 0.82 -2.55 -8.68
C LEU A 55 -0.51 -2.23 -9.37
N LEU A 56 -0.60 -2.33 -10.69
CA LEU A 56 -1.80 -1.92 -11.43
C LEU A 56 -3.00 -2.84 -11.19
N PRO A 57 -2.89 -4.18 -11.36
CA PRO A 57 -3.97 -5.08 -10.99
C PRO A 57 -4.34 -4.95 -9.50
N TRP A 58 -3.34 -4.78 -8.62
CA TRP A 58 -3.60 -4.60 -7.19
C TRP A 58 -4.46 -3.36 -6.90
N LEU A 59 -4.22 -2.23 -7.57
CA LEU A 59 -5.07 -1.05 -7.44
C LEU A 59 -6.46 -1.29 -8.02
N TYR A 60 -6.54 -1.88 -9.22
CA TYR A 60 -7.81 -2.10 -9.91
C TYR A 60 -8.73 -3.04 -9.14
N ASP A 61 -8.21 -4.19 -8.70
CA ASP A 61 -8.96 -5.23 -8.01
C ASP A 61 -9.47 -4.76 -6.64
N ASN A 62 -8.73 -3.88 -5.96
CA ASN A 62 -9.13 -3.40 -4.64
C ASN A 62 -10.02 -2.16 -4.69
N LEU A 63 -9.81 -1.25 -5.65
CA LEU A 63 -10.65 -0.05 -5.82
C LEU A 63 -11.97 -0.35 -6.53
N GLY A 64 -12.02 -1.35 -7.41
CA GLY A 64 -13.22 -1.77 -8.13
C GLY A 64 -14.06 -2.81 -7.39
N ASN A 65 -13.77 -3.08 -6.12
CA ASN A 65 -14.40 -4.15 -5.37
C ASN A 65 -15.43 -3.60 -4.37
N ASP A 66 -16.69 -3.93 -4.66
CA ASP A 66 -17.89 -3.48 -3.95
C ASP A 66 -18.31 -4.40 -2.80
N VAL A 67 -17.40 -5.26 -2.31
CA VAL A 67 -17.67 -6.10 -1.13
C VAL A 67 -17.97 -5.21 0.07
N ASP A 68 -19.11 -5.47 0.70
CA ASP A 68 -19.47 -4.84 1.96
C ASP A 68 -18.65 -5.42 3.13
N MET A 69 -18.11 -4.52 3.95
CA MET A 69 -17.34 -4.78 5.17
C MET A 69 -18.13 -4.31 6.40
N GLY A 70 -19.41 -4.70 6.51
CA GLY A 70 -20.24 -4.35 7.66
C GLY A 70 -20.68 -2.89 7.64
N GLY A 71 -21.16 -2.41 6.49
CA GLY A 71 -21.63 -1.04 6.28
C GLY A 71 -20.61 -0.11 5.63
N TYR A 72 -19.43 -0.60 5.29
CA TYR A 72 -18.40 0.13 4.57
C TYR A 72 -18.00 -0.64 3.31
N GLY A 73 -17.90 0.02 2.16
CA GLY A 73 -17.37 -0.61 0.96
C GLY A 73 -15.88 -0.90 1.10
N TRP A 74 -15.43 -2.10 0.71
CA TRP A 74 -14.01 -2.47 0.70
C TRP A 74 -13.17 -1.46 -0.06
N SER A 75 -13.62 -1.04 -1.24
CA SER A 75 -12.98 0.00 -2.05
C SER A 75 -12.70 1.28 -1.28
N THR A 76 -13.62 1.70 -0.40
CA THR A 76 -13.46 2.88 0.46
C THR A 76 -12.42 2.63 1.54
N VAL A 77 -12.49 1.50 2.25
CA VAL A 77 -11.51 1.13 3.28
C VAL A 77 -10.10 1.06 2.69
N PHE A 78 -9.98 0.41 1.53
CA PHE A 78 -8.73 0.28 0.80
C PHE A 78 -8.19 1.64 0.34
N ALA A 79 -9.02 2.48 -0.28
CA ALA A 79 -8.61 3.81 -0.73
C ALA A 79 -8.13 4.68 0.44
N MET A 80 -8.82 4.63 1.58
CA MET A 80 -8.42 5.35 2.79
C MET A 80 -7.09 4.84 3.36
N ALA A 81 -6.89 3.52 3.46
CA ALA A 81 -5.64 2.94 3.95
C ALA A 81 -4.46 3.25 3.01
N ALA A 82 -4.66 3.15 1.69
CA ALA A 82 -3.65 3.52 0.69
C ALA A 82 -3.30 5.01 0.75
N TRP A 83 -4.31 5.88 0.93
CA TRP A 83 -4.09 7.32 1.14
C TRP A 83 -3.27 7.61 2.40
N TRP A 84 -3.59 6.96 3.52
CA TRP A 84 -2.83 7.08 4.76
C TRP A 84 -1.38 6.63 4.60
N ALA A 85 -1.16 5.48 3.95
CA ALA A 85 0.17 4.96 3.65
C ALA A 85 0.99 5.96 2.79
N TRP A 86 0.35 6.58 1.79
CA TRP A 86 0.97 7.61 0.98
C TRP A 86 1.31 8.87 1.80
N LYS A 87 0.40 9.32 2.65
CA LYS A 87 0.58 10.52 3.49
C LYS A 87 1.72 10.35 4.50
N TRP A 88 1.90 9.17 5.07
CA TRP A 88 2.98 8.85 6.01
C TRP A 88 4.39 8.93 5.42
N ARG A 89 4.52 9.08 4.10
CA ARG A 89 5.80 9.41 3.49
C ARG A 89 6.29 10.82 3.84
N CYS A 90 5.44 11.74 4.29
CA CYS A 90 5.76 13.16 4.49
C CYS A 90 6.09 13.49 5.95
#